data_AF-A0A1Q6H3T6-F1
#
_entry.id   AF-A0A1Q6H3T6-F1
#
_cell.length_a   1.000
_cell.length_b   1.000
_cell.length_c   1.000
_cell.angle_alpha   90.00
_cell.angle_beta   90.00
_cell.angle_gamma   90.00
#
_symmetry.space_group_name_H-M   'P 1'
#
loop_
_entity.id
_entity.type
_entity.pdbx_description
1 polymer ?
#
loop_
_entity_poly.entity_id
_entity_poly.type
_entity_poly.pdbx_seq_one_letter_code
_entity_poly.pdbx_strand_id
1 'polypeptide(L)'
;MLLVLCFLSLGCTLSAQEPERETAKEARIFRLPEFERAFLCVRYEGWHSEKNHPYVGWGHCLQPGEKYSARTMTRQQADELLRKDLRKFCAMFRHLGKDSLLLGTLAYNVGYVSNFIM
;
A
#
# COMPACT_ATOMS: atom_id res chain seq x y z
N MET A 1 -21.45 -17.78 38.05
CA MET A 1 -21.28 -18.79 36.98
C MET A 1 -21.87 -18.33 35.64
N LEU A 2 -23.10 -17.78 35.61
CA LEU A 2 -23.73 -17.28 34.36
C LEU A 2 -22.94 -16.13 33.68
N LEU A 3 -22.35 -15.22 34.45
CA LEU A 3 -21.57 -14.08 33.92
C LEU A 3 -20.28 -14.50 33.20
N VAL A 4 -19.58 -15.54 33.69
CA VAL A 4 -18.34 -16.05 33.09
C VAL A 4 -18.61 -16.72 31.74
N LEU A 5 -19.76 -17.39 31.60
CA LEU A 5 -20.20 -17.99 30.34
C LEU A 5 -20.54 -16.92 29.28
N CYS A 6 -21.06 -15.76 29.67
CA CYS A 6 -21.30 -14.62 28.75
C CYS A 6 -20.01 -13.99 28.23
N PHE A 7 -18.96 -13.88 29.06
CA PHE A 7 -17.66 -13.37 28.60
C PHE A 7 -16.95 -14.34 27.65
N LEU A 8 -17.06 -15.64 27.92
CA LEU A 8 -16.52 -16.68 27.04
C LEU A 8 -17.25 -16.75 25.70
N SER A 9 -18.59 -16.63 25.69
CA SER A 9 -19.36 -16.65 24.44
C SER A 9 -19.13 -15.39 23.59
N LEU A 10 -19.03 -14.21 24.20
CA LEU A 10 -18.73 -12.95 23.49
C LEU A 10 -17.27 -12.90 22.97
N GLY A 11 -16.32 -13.49 23.71
CA GLY A 11 -14.93 -13.62 23.26
C GLY A 11 -14.76 -14.60 22.10
N CYS A 12 -15.50 -15.71 22.11
CA CYS A 12 -15.48 -16.70 21.02
C CYS A 12 -16.09 -16.17 19.72
N THR A 13 -17.17 -15.37 19.79
CA THR A 13 -17.75 -14.75 18.59
C THR A 13 -16.87 -13.63 18.03
N LEU A 14 -16.22 -12.83 18.87
CA LEU A 14 -15.25 -11.82 18.42
C LEU A 14 -14.05 -12.48 17.70
N SER A 15 -13.48 -13.53 18.30
CA SER A 15 -12.32 -14.24 17.76
C SER A 15 -12.64 -14.97 16.45
N ALA A 16 -13.83 -15.56 16.31
CA ALA A 16 -14.27 -16.21 15.08
C ALA A 16 -14.68 -15.23 13.97
N GLN A 17 -15.06 -13.99 14.32
CA GLN A 17 -15.47 -12.96 13.36
C GLN A 17 -14.28 -12.25 12.68
N GLU A 18 -13.13 -12.15 13.35
CA GLU A 18 -11.89 -11.61 12.78
C GLU A 18 -11.44 -12.34 11.48
N PRO A 19 -11.28 -13.69 11.46
CA PRO A 19 -10.83 -14.40 10.26
C PRO A 19 -11.83 -14.32 9.11
N GLU A 20 -13.14 -14.31 9.40
CA GLU A 20 -14.19 -14.15 8.38
C GLU A 20 -14.22 -12.72 7.82
N ARG A 21 -13.98 -11.70 8.65
CA ARG A 21 -13.86 -10.30 8.21
C ARG A 21 -12.61 -10.06 7.38
N GLU A 22 -11.49 -10.70 7.71
CA GLU A 22 -10.26 -10.61 6.94
C GLU A 22 -10.40 -11.28 5.57
N THR A 23 -10.92 -12.52 5.51
CA THR A 23 -11.23 -13.19 4.23
C THR A 23 -12.25 -12.43 3.39
N ALA A 24 -13.27 -11.82 4.01
CA ALA A 24 -14.21 -10.95 3.31
C ALA A 24 -13.56 -9.66 2.78
N LYS A 25 -12.57 -9.08 3.50
CA LYS A 25 -11.79 -7.92 3.03
C LYS A 25 -10.89 -8.31 1.86
N GLU A 26 -10.21 -9.46 1.93
CA GLU A 26 -9.40 -9.99 0.83
C GLU A 26 -10.24 -10.21 -0.42
N ALA A 27 -11.40 -10.87 -0.29
CA ALA A 27 -12.35 -11.06 -1.38
C ALA A 27 -12.86 -9.73 -1.99
N ARG A 28 -12.91 -8.65 -1.20
CA ARG A 28 -13.27 -7.30 -1.70
C ARG A 28 -12.14 -6.62 -2.45
N ILE A 29 -10.88 -6.84 -2.07
CA ILE A 29 -9.72 -6.27 -2.80
C ILE A 29 -9.69 -6.80 -4.23
N PHE A 30 -9.97 -8.08 -4.45
CA PHE A 30 -10.00 -8.67 -5.79
C PHE A 30 -11.12 -8.14 -6.70
N ARG A 31 -12.13 -7.43 -6.14
CA ARG A 31 -13.18 -6.76 -6.92
C ARG A 31 -12.80 -5.36 -7.38
N LEU A 32 -11.68 -4.81 -6.90
CA LEU A 32 -11.23 -3.48 -7.28
C LEU A 32 -10.53 -3.50 -8.65
N PRO A 33 -10.54 -2.38 -9.39
CA PRO A 33 -9.70 -2.21 -10.57
C PRO A 33 -8.23 -2.51 -10.24
N GLU A 34 -7.49 -3.07 -11.18
CA GLU A 34 -6.13 -3.57 -10.94
C GLU A 34 -5.21 -2.50 -10.35
N PHE A 35 -5.31 -1.27 -10.85
CA PHE A 35 -4.54 -0.13 -10.35
C PHE A 35 -4.85 0.19 -8.88
N GLU A 36 -6.11 0.07 -8.47
CA GLU A 36 -6.49 0.28 -7.07
C GLU A 36 -6.00 -0.85 -6.17
N ARG A 37 -5.96 -2.10 -6.67
CA ARG A 37 -5.32 -3.19 -5.94
C ARG A 37 -3.84 -2.91 -5.73
N ALA A 38 -3.12 -2.54 -6.79
CA ALA A 38 -1.70 -2.20 -6.73
C ALA A 38 -1.42 -1.04 -5.76
N PHE A 39 -2.23 0.02 -5.84
CA PHE A 39 -2.18 1.15 -4.90
C PHE A 39 -2.35 0.69 -3.44
N LEU A 40 -3.36 -0.13 -3.16
CA LEU A 40 -3.57 -0.65 -1.80
C LEU A 40 -2.43 -1.57 -1.36
N CYS A 41 -1.92 -2.44 -2.24
CA CYS A 41 -0.78 -3.30 -1.97
C CYS A 41 0.45 -2.49 -1.52
N VAL A 42 0.78 -1.40 -2.21
CA VAL A 42 1.89 -0.53 -1.79
C VAL A 42 1.56 0.18 -0.48
N ARG A 43 0.32 0.66 -0.33
CA ARG A 43 -0.10 1.36 0.90
C ARG A 43 0.03 0.50 2.17
N TYR A 44 0.00 -0.83 2.05
CA TYR A 44 0.25 -1.74 3.17
C TYR A 44 1.67 -1.67 3.74
N GLU A 45 2.63 -1.06 3.04
CA GLU A 45 3.97 -0.76 3.55
C GLU A 45 3.93 0.06 4.85
N GLY A 46 2.89 0.89 4.99
CA GLY A 46 2.64 1.67 6.20
C GLY A 46 3.21 3.08 6.15
N TRP A 47 2.86 3.86 7.18
CA TRP A 47 3.13 5.29 7.22
C TRP A 47 4.56 5.59 7.66
N HIS A 48 5.28 6.37 6.87
CA HIS A 48 6.64 6.81 7.10
C HIS A 48 6.65 8.18 7.80
N SER A 49 7.20 8.17 9.00
CA SER A 49 7.41 9.34 9.85
C SER A 49 8.80 9.94 9.64
N GLU A 50 9.13 11.03 10.35
CA GLU A 50 10.47 11.66 10.29
C GLU A 50 11.61 10.69 10.63
N LYS A 51 11.34 9.63 11.41
CA LYS A 51 12.32 8.60 11.76
C LYS A 51 12.74 7.74 10.56
N ASN A 52 11.94 7.75 9.50
CA ASN A 52 12.16 6.95 8.32
C ASN A 52 12.87 7.72 7.21
N HIS A 53 13.56 8.82 7.52
CA HIS A 53 14.31 9.58 6.52
C HIS A 53 15.27 8.66 5.71
N PRO A 54 15.32 8.75 4.37
CA PRO A 54 14.78 9.80 3.50
C PRO A 54 13.34 9.58 2.97
N TYR A 55 12.54 8.72 3.59
CA TYR A 55 11.22 8.33 3.11
C TYR A 55 10.08 9.11 3.78
N VAL A 56 8.99 9.35 3.03
CA VAL A 56 7.79 10.05 3.47
C VAL A 56 6.51 9.30 3.04
N GLY A 57 5.44 9.42 3.83
CA GLY A 57 4.11 8.92 3.42
C GLY A 57 4.05 7.41 3.34
N TRP A 58 3.68 6.87 2.17
CA TRP A 58 3.62 5.43 1.94
C TRP A 58 4.92 4.91 1.32
N GLY A 59 6.09 5.32 1.84
CA GLY A 59 7.39 4.82 1.36
C GLY A 59 8.02 5.59 0.19
N HIS A 60 7.55 6.82 -0.11
CA HIS A 60 8.17 7.63 -1.15
C HIS A 60 9.56 8.11 -0.70
N CYS A 61 10.60 7.74 -1.43
CA CYS A 61 11.96 8.24 -1.20
C CYS A 61 12.12 9.63 -1.80
N LEU A 62 12.45 10.63 -0.96
CA LEU A 62 12.62 12.02 -1.40
C LEU A 62 13.68 12.16 -2.50
N GLN A 63 13.31 12.77 -3.61
CA GLN A 63 14.20 13.08 -4.72
C GLN A 63 14.86 14.46 -4.56
N PRO A 64 16.03 14.71 -5.17
CA PRO A 64 16.67 16.02 -5.14
C PRO A 64 15.74 17.14 -5.61
N GLY A 65 15.54 18.16 -4.76
CA GLY A 65 14.70 19.32 -5.05
C GLY A 65 13.25 19.20 -4.59
N GLU A 66 12.80 18.03 -4.14
CA GLU A 66 11.47 17.88 -3.54
C GLU A 66 11.41 18.47 -2.13
N LYS A 67 10.25 19.03 -1.78
CA LYS A 67 10.00 19.72 -0.51
C LYS A 67 8.95 19.02 0.38
N TYR A 68 8.68 17.76 0.11
CA TYR A 68 7.77 16.99 0.96
C TYR A 68 8.36 16.81 2.36
N SER A 69 7.49 16.79 3.37
CA SER A 69 7.88 16.67 4.77
C SER A 69 7.13 15.53 5.42
N ALA A 70 7.87 14.57 5.99
CA ALA A 70 7.28 13.47 6.76
C ALA A 70 6.43 13.96 7.95
N ARG A 71 6.71 15.17 8.46
CA ARG A 71 5.99 15.76 9.59
C ARG A 71 4.63 16.31 9.20
N THR A 72 4.55 17.02 8.07
CA THR A 72 3.37 17.82 7.71
C THR A 72 2.52 17.19 6.62
N MET A 73 3.01 16.14 5.95
CA MET A 73 2.28 15.52 4.86
C MET A 73 1.00 14.83 5.36
N THR A 74 -0.10 15.03 4.64
CA THR A 74 -1.38 14.38 4.93
C THR A 74 -1.50 13.03 4.21
N ARG A 75 -2.39 12.16 4.69
CA ARG A 75 -2.66 10.88 4.01
C ARG A 75 -3.17 11.07 2.59
N GLN A 76 -3.96 12.12 2.34
CA GLN A 76 -4.42 12.44 0.99
C GLN A 76 -3.25 12.83 0.08
N GLN A 77 -2.33 13.67 0.55
CA GLN A 77 -1.13 14.03 -0.22
C GLN A 77 -0.26 12.80 -0.50
N ALA A 78 -0.12 11.90 0.48
CA ALA A 78 0.60 10.64 0.29
C ALA A 78 -0.11 9.70 -0.70
N ASP A 79 -1.45 9.63 -0.66
CA ASP A 79 -2.24 8.86 -1.63
C ASP A 79 -2.05 9.42 -3.05
N GLU A 80 -2.08 10.74 -3.23
CA GLU A 80 -1.84 11.41 -4.51
C GLU A 80 -0.42 11.17 -5.03
N LEU A 81 0.58 11.27 -4.14
CA LEU A 81 1.99 11.05 -4.45
C LEU A 81 2.23 9.58 -4.88
N LEU A 82 1.70 8.62 -4.11
CA LEU A 82 1.79 7.21 -4.45
C LEU A 82 1.16 6.92 -5.82
N ARG A 83 -0.01 7.48 -6.13
CA ARG A 83 -0.63 7.33 -7.45
C ARG A 83 0.21 7.94 -8.57
N LYS A 84 0.85 9.08 -8.32
CA LYS A 84 1.75 9.73 -9.27
C LYS A 84 2.97 8.85 -9.56
N ASP A 85 3.60 8.31 -8.52
CA ASP A 85 4.78 7.44 -8.65
C ASP A 85 4.45 6.12 -9.33
N LEU A 86 3.35 5.48 -8.93
CA LEU A 86 2.91 4.23 -9.55
C LEU A 86 2.64 4.40 -11.06
N ARG A 87 2.03 5.52 -11.47
CA ARG A 87 1.86 5.86 -12.90
C ARG A 87 3.20 6.08 -13.59
N LYS A 88 4.15 6.76 -12.95
CA LYS A 88 5.51 6.95 -13.49
C LYS A 88 6.19 5.60 -13.74
N PHE A 89 6.14 4.68 -12.79
CA PHE A 89 6.72 3.35 -12.97
C PHE A 89 6.01 2.54 -14.04
N CYS A 90 4.66 2.54 -14.06
CA CYS A 90 3.90 1.89 -15.14
C CYS A 90 4.32 2.43 -16.52
N ALA A 91 4.53 3.75 -16.64
CA ALA A 91 4.97 4.37 -17.89
C ALA A 91 6.37 3.91 -18.32
N MET A 92 7.30 3.66 -17.39
CA MET A 92 8.61 3.10 -17.69
C MET A 92 8.52 1.69 -18.27
N PHE A 93 7.62 0.86 -17.76
CA PHE A 93 7.42 -0.52 -18.20
C PHE A 93 6.35 -0.67 -19.28
N ARG A 94 5.90 0.43 -19.91
CA ARG A 94 4.75 0.40 -20.84
C ARG A 94 4.91 -0.54 -22.04
N HIS A 95 6.15 -0.79 -22.46
CA HIS A 95 6.48 -1.69 -23.56
C HIS A 95 6.15 -3.16 -23.26
N LEU A 96 5.98 -3.51 -21.98
CA LEU A 96 5.59 -4.84 -21.50
C LEU A 96 4.07 -5.01 -21.40
N GLY A 97 3.30 -4.01 -21.85
CA GLY A 97 1.84 -4.09 -21.93
C GLY A 97 1.18 -4.30 -20.57
N LYS A 98 0.42 -5.40 -20.42
CA LYS A 98 -0.33 -5.72 -19.20
C LYS A 98 0.55 -5.89 -17.96
N ASP A 99 1.82 -6.29 -18.14
CA ASP A 99 2.74 -6.54 -17.03
C ASP A 99 3.35 -5.25 -16.47
N SER A 100 3.13 -4.11 -17.14
CA SER A 100 3.62 -2.80 -16.70
C SER A 100 3.16 -2.42 -15.29
N LEU A 101 1.94 -2.79 -14.90
CA LEU A 101 1.41 -2.51 -13.57
C LEU A 101 2.10 -3.35 -12.49
N LEU A 102 2.30 -4.64 -12.75
CA LEU A 102 2.99 -5.54 -11.83
C LEU A 102 4.42 -5.06 -11.61
N LEU A 103 5.15 -4.79 -12.70
CA LEU A 103 6.53 -4.30 -12.63
C LEU A 103 6.61 -2.91 -12.03
N GLY A 104 5.65 -2.03 -12.31
CA GLY A 104 5.59 -0.72 -11.68
C GLY A 104 5.36 -0.79 -10.17
N THR A 105 4.53 -1.73 -9.71
CA THR A 105 4.29 -1.99 -8.29
C THR A 105 5.53 -2.54 -7.59
N LEU A 106 6.24 -3.47 -8.24
CA LEU A 106 7.50 -4.01 -7.73
C LEU A 106 8.57 -2.92 -7.67
N ALA A 107 8.72 -2.14 -8.74
CA ALA A 107 9.71 -1.06 -8.83
C ALA A 107 9.52 0.02 -7.75
N TYR A 108 8.30 0.23 -7.27
CA TYR A 108 8.06 1.10 -6.12
C TYR A 108 8.75 0.57 -4.86
N ASN A 109 8.67 -0.73 -4.59
CA ASN A 109 9.17 -1.35 -3.36
C ASN A 109 10.68 -1.63 -3.41
N VAL A 110 11.18 -2.14 -4.54
CA VAL A 110 12.58 -2.59 -4.67
C VAL A 110 13.45 -1.67 -5.54
N GLY A 111 12.88 -0.57 -6.02
CA GLY A 111 13.52 0.33 -6.98
C GLY A 111 13.54 -0.23 -8.40
N TYR A 112 14.12 0.53 -9.32
CA TYR A 112 14.31 0.14 -10.71
C TYR A 112 15.77 0.42 -11.11
N VAL A 113 16.31 -0.42 -12.00
CA VAL A 113 17.60 -0.16 -12.63
C VAL A 113 17.34 0.46 -14.00
N SER A 114 17.66 1.75 -14.15
CA SER A 114 17.44 2.49 -15.40
C SER A 114 18.16 1.89 -16.61
N ASN A 115 19.21 1.10 -16.40
CA ASN A 115 20.06 0.54 -17.45
C ASN A 115 19.60 -0.84 -17.98
N PHE A 116 18.54 -1.43 -17.43
CA PHE A 116 18.03 -2.74 -17.86
C PHE A 116 16.76 -2.68 -18.72
N ILE A 117 16.27 -1.48 -19.02
CA ILE A 117 15.17 -1.28 -19.96
C ILE A 117 15.78 -1.02 -21.34
N MET A 118 16.10 -2.11 -22.04
CA MET A 118 16.46 -2.14 -23.46
C MET A 118 15.32 -2.77 -24.25
#